data_AF-A0A7X6I627-F1
#
_entry.id   AF-A0A7X6I627-F1
#
_cell.length_a   1.000
_cell.length_b   1.000
_cell.length_c   1.000
_cell.angle_alpha   90.00
_cell.angle_beta   90.00
_cell.angle_gamma   90.00
#
_symmetry.space_group_name_H-M   'P 1'
#
loop_
_entity.id
_entity.type
_entity.pdbx_description
1 polymer ?
#
loop_
_entity_poly.entity_id
_entity_poly.type
_entity_poly.pdbx_seq_one_letter_code
_entity_poly.pdbx_strand_id
1 'polypeptide(L)'
;MKYLMWLLKAAIFFTLFAFALNNQQDATVHFFFGTRWTAPLVLVVLAAFAMGLVIGALGMVPRWLKHRAAARRGQPAQSSVLDPGASSHHGL
;
A
#
# COMPACT_ATOMS: atom_id res chain seq x y z
N MET A 1 9.11 21.29 10.34
CA MET A 1 8.54 20.00 9.87
C MET A 1 9.10 18.76 10.58
N LYS A 2 10.42 18.63 10.79
CA LYS A 2 11.03 17.43 11.40
C LYS A 2 10.59 17.17 12.86
N TYR A 3 10.45 18.22 13.66
CA TYR A 3 9.91 18.11 15.03
C TYR A 3 8.46 17.65 15.07
N LEU A 4 7.63 18.11 14.13
CA LEU A 4 6.23 17.69 14.03
C LEU A 4 6.12 16.20 13.66
N MET A 5 6.93 15.72 12.71
CA MET A 5 7.00 14.29 12.39
C MET A 5 7.52 13.46 13.56
N TRP A 6 8.45 13.99 14.37
CA TRP A 6 8.94 13.31 15.56
C TRP A 6 7.86 13.23 16.65
N LEU A 7 7.15 14.33 16.91
CA LEU A 7 6.02 14.38 17.85
C LEU A 7 4.88 13.46 17.40
N LEU A 8 4.58 13.40 16.11
CA LEU A 8 3.57 12.49 15.56
C LEU A 8 3.96 11.03 15.78
N LYS A 9 5.23 10.67 15.53
CA LYS A 9 5.72 9.31 15.83
C LYS A 9 5.62 8.99 17.31
N ALA A 10 5.96 9.94 18.18
CA ALA A 10 5.84 9.78 19.63
C ALA A 10 4.37 9.64 20.07
N ALA A 11 3.46 10.44 19.52
CA ALA A 11 2.03 10.35 19.78
C ALA A 11 1.46 8.99 19.34
N ILE A 12 1.78 8.54 18.12
CA ILE A 12 1.39 7.21 17.64
C ILE A 12 1.94 6.12 18.56
N PHE A 13 3.21 6.19 18.94
CA PHE A 13 3.82 5.23 19.86
C PHE A 13 3.11 5.23 21.22
N PHE A 14 2.86 6.40 21.80
CA PHE A 14 2.22 6.52 23.09
C PHE A 14 0.78 6.00 23.05
N THR A 15 0.03 6.29 21.99
CA THR A 15 -1.32 5.75 21.79
C THR A 15 -1.30 4.23 21.65
N LEU A 16 -0.40 3.67 20.83
CA LEU A 16 -0.28 2.21 20.68
C LEU A 16 0.18 1.54 21.98
N PHE A 17 1.09 2.17 22.72
CA PHE A 17 1.58 1.67 24.00
C PHE A 17 0.51 1.73 25.08
N ALA A 18 -0.20 2.86 25.21
CA ALA A 18 -1.32 3.00 26.13
C ALA A 18 -2.45 2.04 25.77
N PHE A 19 -2.73 1.84 24.47
CA PHE A 19 -3.65 0.81 24.00
C PHE A 19 -3.20 -0.58 24.43
N ALA A 20 -1.91 -0.90 24.27
CA ALA A 20 -1.35 -2.18 24.72
C ALA A 20 -1.47 -2.37 26.24
N LEU A 21 -1.19 -1.33 27.03
CA LEU A 21 -1.36 -1.35 28.48
C LEU A 21 -2.81 -1.51 28.91
N ASN A 22 -3.75 -0.84 28.22
CA ASN A 22 -5.18 -0.92 28.54
C ASN A 22 -5.80 -2.25 28.08
N ASN A 23 -5.19 -2.93 27.10
CA ASN A 23 -5.67 -4.19 26.51
C ASN A 23 -4.71 -5.35 26.79
N GLN A 24 -4.15 -5.42 28.00
CA GLN A 24 -3.35 -6.55 28.47
C GLN A 24 -4.17 -7.80 28.79
N GLN A 25 -5.49 -7.72 28.71
CA GLN A 25 -6.38 -8.83 28.99
C GLN A 25 -6.11 -10.00 28.03
N ASP A 26 -6.14 -11.21 28.57
CA ASP A 26 -5.99 -12.42 27.80
C ASP A 26 -7.25 -12.71 26.98
N ALA A 27 -7.08 -12.85 25.67
CA ALA A 27 -8.14 -13.23 24.74
C ALA A 27 -7.98 -14.70 24.37
N THR A 28 -9.06 -15.48 24.50
CA THR A 28 -9.08 -16.89 24.12
C THR A 28 -9.81 -17.10 22.80
N VAL A 29 -9.06 -17.51 21.79
CA VAL A 29 -9.59 -17.91 20.48
C VAL A 29 -9.96 -19.40 20.56
N HIS A 30 -11.23 -19.69 20.33
CA HIS A 30 -11.76 -21.05 20.32
C HIS A 30 -11.70 -21.58 18.90
N PHE A 31 -10.76 -22.47 18.64
CA PHE A 31 -10.64 -23.19 17.38
C PHE A 31 -11.49 -24.46 17.41
N PHE A 32 -11.53 -25.16 16.27
CA PHE A 32 -12.23 -26.43 16.13
C PHE A 32 -11.60 -27.52 17.03
N PHE A 33 -12.39 -28.54 17.38
CA PHE A 33 -11.97 -29.68 18.22
C PHE A 33 -11.60 -29.34 19.68
N GLY A 34 -12.14 -28.26 20.24
CA GLY A 34 -11.88 -27.85 21.63
C GLY A 34 -10.50 -27.23 21.84
N THR A 35 -9.75 -26.98 20.77
CA THR A 35 -8.45 -26.30 20.85
C THR A 35 -8.68 -24.83 21.18
N ARG A 36 -8.25 -24.41 22.36
CA ARG A 36 -8.30 -23.01 22.79
C ARG A 36 -6.90 -22.43 22.79
N TRP A 37 -6.74 -21.26 22.18
CA TRP A 37 -5.47 -20.54 22.22
C TRP A 37 -5.69 -19.22 22.92
N THR A 38 -4.94 -19.00 23.99
CA THR A 38 -5.03 -17.78 24.81
C THR A 38 -3.78 -16.94 24.57
N ALA A 39 -3.97 -15.68 24.20
CA ALA A 39 -2.90 -14.72 24.00
C ALA A 39 -3.39 -13.30 24.38
N PRO A 40 -2.48 -12.37 24.72
CA PRO A 40 -2.86 -10.99 25.00
C PRO A 40 -3.66 -10.36 23.86
N LEU A 41 -4.81 -9.74 24.18
CA LEU A 41 -5.74 -9.16 23.20
C LEU A 41 -5.05 -8.20 22.22
N VAL A 42 -4.13 -7.38 22.73
CA VAL A 42 -3.34 -6.45 21.91
C VAL A 42 -2.58 -7.16 20.78
N LEU A 43 -1.97 -8.32 21.05
CA LEU A 43 -1.21 -9.07 20.05
C LEU A 43 -2.14 -9.67 19.00
N VAL A 44 -3.31 -10.16 19.43
CA VAL A 44 -4.32 -10.72 18.52
C VAL A 44 -4.79 -9.66 17.53
N VAL A 45 -5.16 -8.47 18.02
CA VAL A 45 -5.62 -7.36 17.17
C VAL A 45 -4.52 -6.90 16.22
N LEU A 46 -3.30 -6.72 16.72
CA LEU A 46 -2.16 -6.28 15.93
C LEU A 46 -1.83 -7.27 14.80
N ALA A 47 -1.82 -8.57 15.11
CA ALA A 47 -1.55 -9.63 14.14
C ALA A 47 -2.65 -9.69 13.06
N ALA A 48 -3.93 -9.64 13.46
CA ALA A 48 -5.05 -9.63 12.53
C ALA A 48 -5.00 -8.43 11.58
N PHE A 49 -4.72 -7.24 12.12
CA PHE A 49 -4.58 -6.02 11.34
C PHE A 49 -3.40 -6.09 10.35
N ALA A 50 -2.24 -6.55 10.81
CA ALA A 50 -1.06 -6.72 9.96
C ALA A 50 -1.32 -7.71 8.82
N MET A 51 -1.98 -8.85 9.10
CA MET A 51 -2.40 -9.79 8.06
C MET A 51 -3.36 -9.15 7.07
N GLY A 52 -4.36 -8.39 7.53
CA GLY A 52 -5.30 -7.67 6.67
C GLY A 52 -4.61 -6.66 5.74
N LEU A 53 -3.62 -5.93 6.24
CA LEU A 53 -2.78 -5.02 5.45
C LEU A 53 -1.99 -5.76 4.38
N VAL A 54 -1.36 -6.89 4.72
CA VAL A 54 -0.60 -7.70 3.76
C VAL A 54 -1.52 -8.22 2.66
N ILE A 55 -2.67 -8.80 3.03
CA ILE A 55 -3.66 -9.32 2.08
C ILE A 55 -4.20 -8.18 1.20
N GLY A 56 -4.56 -7.05 1.79
CA GLY A 56 -5.05 -5.88 1.05
C GLY A 56 -4.02 -5.34 0.06
N ALA A 57 -2.75 -5.21 0.49
CA ALA A 57 -1.66 -4.80 -0.38
C ALA A 57 -1.45 -5.79 -1.52
N LEU A 58 -1.39 -7.10 -1.24
CA LEU A 58 -1.26 -8.14 -2.26
C LEU A 58 -2.43 -8.13 -3.27
N GLY A 59 -3.66 -7.87 -2.81
CA GLY A 59 -4.82 -7.70 -3.70
C GLY A 59 -4.73 -6.46 -4.60
N MET A 60 -4.07 -5.39 -4.14
CA MET A 60 -3.88 -4.15 -4.89
C MET A 60 -2.70 -4.21 -5.88
N VAL A 61 -1.64 -4.95 -5.58
CA VAL A 61 -0.44 -5.08 -6.43
C VAL A 61 -0.75 -5.43 -7.89
N PRO A 62 -1.52 -6.48 -8.23
CA PRO A 62 -1.75 -6.86 -9.63
C PRO A 62 -2.55 -5.81 -10.40
N ARG A 63 -3.49 -5.12 -9.74
CA ARG A 63 -4.26 -4.03 -10.34
C ARG A 63 -3.36 -2.83 -10.61
N TRP A 64 -2.52 -2.45 -9.64
CA TRP A 64 -1.57 -1.35 -9.80
C TRP A 64 -0.58 -1.59 -10.94
N LEU A 65 -0.06 -2.82 -11.07
CA LEU A 65 0.82 -3.19 -12.18
C LEU A 65 0.13 -3.07 -13.55
N LYS A 66 -1.12 -3.53 -13.66
CA LYS A 66 -1.93 -3.39 -14.89
C LYS A 66 -2.18 -1.92 -15.24
N HIS A 67 -2.57 -1.10 -14.27
CA HIS A 67 -2.74 0.35 -14.48
C HIS A 67 -1.43 1.03 -14.90
N ARG A 68 -0.29 0.64 -14.29
CA ARG A 68 1.03 1.18 -14.64
C ARG A 68 1.52 0.74 -16.03
N ALA A 69 1.21 -0.49 -16.45
CA ALA A 69 1.50 -0.98 -17.80
C ALA A 69 0.65 -0.28 -18.87
N ALA A 70 -0.64 -0.04 -18.58
CA ALA A 70 -1.52 0.71 -19.46
C ALA A 70 -1.06 2.19 -19.61
N ALA A 71 -0.63 2.83 -18.52
CA ALA A 71 -0.08 4.19 -18.56
C ALA A 71 1.20 4.28 -19.41
N ARG A 72 2.02 3.22 -19.48
CA ARG A 72 3.21 3.17 -20.36
C ARG A 72 2.90 2.92 -21.84
N ARG A 73 1.77 2.28 -22.16
CA ARG A 73 1.31 2.09 -23.55
C ARG A 73 0.51 3.28 -24.09
N GLY A 74 0.06 4.17 -23.21
CA GLY A 74 -0.69 5.38 -23.56
C GLY A 74 0.16 6.58 -23.98
N GLN A 75 1.49 6.46 -24.12
CA GLN A 75 2.28 7.48 -24.81
C GLN A 75 2.07 7.27 -26.31
N PRO A 76 1.24 8.08 -26.99
CA PRO A 76 1.17 8.00 -28.43
C PRO A 76 2.53 8.44 -28.95
N ALA A 77 3.08 7.71 -29.91
CA ALA A 77 4.21 8.17 -30.70
C ALA A 77 3.78 9.42 -31.51
N GLN A 78 3.71 10.58 -30.86
CA GLN A 78 3.70 11.88 -31.54
C GLN A 78 5.14 12.20 -31.94
N SER A 79 5.67 11.42 -32.88
CA SER A 79 6.94 11.69 -33.54
C SER A 79 6.95 11.00 -34.90
N SER A 80 5.98 11.34 -35.74
CA SER A 80 6.01 11.04 -37.17
C SER A 80 5.12 12.02 -37.92
N VAL A 81 5.41 13.31 -37.78
CA VAL A 81 5.13 14.32 -38.82
C VAL A 81 6.29 15.32 -38.81
N LEU A 82 7.50 14.83 -39.05
CA LEU A 82 8.53 15.65 -39.71
C LEU A 82 8.67 15.02 -41.08
N ASP A 83 7.91 15.58 -42.01
CA ASP A 83 7.84 15.19 -43.41
C ASP A 83 9.23 15.42 -44.06
N PRO A 84 9.95 14.37 -44.48
CA PRO A 84 11.24 14.49 -45.12
C PRO A 84 11.04 14.46 -46.64
N GLY A 85 10.58 15.56 -47.26
CA GLY A 85 10.40 15.49 -48.71
C GLY A 85 9.59 16.58 -49.39
N ALA A 86 9.94 17.86 -49.22
CA ALA A 86 9.52 18.90 -50.16
C ALA A 86 10.76 19.58 -50.76
N SER A 87 11.56 18.79 -51.48
CA SER A 87 12.45 19.33 -52.50
C SER A 87 11.85 18.99 -53.86
N SER A 88 11.13 19.96 -54.45
CA SER A 88 10.77 19.93 -55.86
C SER A 88 10.81 21.35 -56.42
N HIS A 89 11.99 21.59 -56.97
CA HIS A 89 12.45 22.66 -57.82
C HIS A 89 11.74 22.64 -59.18
N HIS A 90 10.82 23.56 -59.47
CA HIS A 90 10.39 23.97 -60.83
C HIS A 90 9.39 25.14 -60.66
N GLY A 91 9.44 26.29 -61.30
CA GLY A 91 10.29 26.86 -62.35
C GLY A 91 9.60 28.16 -62.78
N LEU A 92 10.43 29.17 -63.11
CA LEU A 92 10.10 30.46 -63.74
C LEU A 92 9.27 31.46 -62.92
#